data_AF-A0AAP2E070-F1
#
_entry.id   AF-A0AAP2E070-F1
#
_cell.length_a   1.000
_cell.length_b   1.000
_cell.length_c   1.000
_cell.angle_alpha   90.00
_cell.angle_beta   90.00
_cell.angle_gamma   90.00
#
_symmetry.space_group_name_H-M   'P 1'
#
loop_
_entity.id
_entity.type
_entity.pdbx_description
1 polymer ?
#
loop_
_entity_poly.entity_id
_entity_poly.type
_entity_poly.pdbx_seq_one_letter_code
_entity_poly.pdbx_strand_id
1 'polypeptide(L)'
;MDSVFLREKLVRLGDERILKLLTLKHVKNPVFPLAVEEARRRNLDVSGLDLSAMVPVDEPRTTDGLEKWNWAALFLAPLWTLVYRLDRKWTILCWLVPVNIFVVFYLGANGNRLAFEKSDIRNAADFMKVQEIWVRYLIVGISIGLLMEVISHFRAL
;
A
#
# COMPACT_ATOMS: atom_id res chain seq x y z
N MET A 1 -4.71 -3.40 -11.02
CA MET A 1 -5.72 -3.92 -11.98
C MET A 1 -6.67 -2.78 -12.28
N ASP A 2 -6.88 -2.47 -13.56
CA ASP A 2 -7.63 -1.27 -13.98
C ASP A 2 -9.15 -1.45 -13.76
N SER A 3 -9.76 -0.58 -12.94
CA SER A 3 -11.20 -0.63 -12.64
C SER A 3 -12.05 -0.34 -13.88
N VAL A 4 -11.52 0.43 -14.84
CA VAL A 4 -12.19 0.75 -16.11
C VAL A 4 -12.37 -0.52 -16.94
N PHE A 5 -11.30 -1.30 -17.09
CA PHE A 5 -11.32 -2.58 -17.80
C PHE A 5 -12.29 -3.59 -17.16
N LEU A 6 -12.32 -3.66 -15.82
CA LEU A 6 -13.23 -4.56 -15.10
C LEU A 6 -14.69 -4.14 -15.27
N ARG A 7 -14.97 -2.83 -15.24
CA ARG A 7 -16.30 -2.27 -15.48
C ARG A 7 -16.79 -2.61 -16.89
N GLU A 8 -15.93 -2.47 -17.90
CA GLU A 8 -16.29 -2.83 -19.27
C GLU A 8 -16.63 -4.33 -19.41
N LYS A 9 -15.87 -5.20 -18.76
CA LYS A 9 -16.19 -6.64 -18.75
C LYS A 9 -17.48 -6.96 -17.99
N LEU A 10 -17.78 -6.25 -16.91
CA LEU A 10 -19.02 -6.41 -16.14
C LEU A 10 -20.25 -5.96 -16.92
N VAL A 11 -20.16 -4.87 -17.68
CA VAL A 11 -21.25 -4.45 -18.57
C VAL A 11 -21.56 -5.52 -19.61
N ARG A 12 -20.52 -6.21 -20.12
CA ARG A 12 -20.69 -7.32 -21.09
C ARG A 12 -21.18 -8.63 -20.47
N LEU A 13 -21.22 -8.74 -19.14
CA LEU A 13 -21.72 -9.94 -18.45
C LEU A 13 -23.25 -9.93 -18.39
N GLY A 14 -23.86 -11.10 -18.60
CA GLY A 14 -25.30 -11.29 -18.40
C GLY A 14 -25.68 -11.34 -16.91
N ASP A 15 -26.94 -11.06 -16.63
CA ASP A 15 -27.46 -10.85 -15.26
C ASP A 15 -27.21 -12.05 -14.33
N GLU A 16 -27.39 -13.28 -14.84
CA GLU A 16 -27.11 -14.50 -14.07
C GLU A 16 -25.66 -14.58 -13.58
N ARG A 17 -24.70 -14.13 -14.41
CA ARG A 17 -23.28 -14.15 -14.05
C ARG A 17 -22.95 -13.06 -13.05
N ILE A 18 -23.61 -11.90 -13.13
CA ILE A 18 -23.49 -10.83 -12.13
C ILE A 18 -24.00 -11.32 -10.79
N LEU A 19 -25.19 -11.94 -10.74
CA LEU A 19 -25.73 -12.54 -9.51
C LEU A 19 -24.81 -13.63 -8.95
N LYS A 20 -24.20 -14.45 -9.82
CA LYS A 20 -23.21 -15.45 -9.40
C LYS A 20 -21.93 -14.83 -8.82
N LEU A 21 -21.51 -13.66 -9.32
CA LEU A 21 -20.38 -12.91 -8.75
C LEU A 21 -20.72 -12.32 -7.38
N LEU A 22 -21.99 -11.94 -7.17
CA LEU A 22 -22.48 -11.42 -5.90
C LEU A 22 -22.64 -12.50 -4.83
N THR A 23 -22.95 -13.74 -5.22
CA THR A 23 -23.02 -14.88 -4.29
C THR A 23 -21.65 -15.46 -3.94
N LEU A 24 -20.62 -15.19 -4.75
CA LEU A 24 -19.23 -15.52 -4.41
C LEU A 24 -18.74 -14.60 -3.28
N LYS A 25 -18.98 -15.04 -2.04
CA LYS A 25 -18.69 -14.39 -0.77
C LYS A 25 -17.19 -14.21 -0.47
N HIS A 26 -16.43 -13.63 -1.39
CA HIS A 26 -15.03 -13.26 -1.16
C HIS A 26 -14.91 -11.75 -0.97
N VAL A 27 -14.96 -11.36 0.30
CA VAL A 27 -14.93 -10.00 0.89
C VAL A 27 -13.67 -9.17 0.54
N LYS A 28 -12.78 -9.69 -0.32
CA LYS A 28 -11.56 -8.99 -0.79
C LYS A 28 -11.43 -8.95 -2.32
N ASN A 29 -12.50 -9.20 -3.06
CA ASN A 29 -12.46 -9.13 -4.51
C ASN A 29 -12.73 -7.69 -4.99
N PRO A 30 -11.80 -7.03 -5.72
CA PRO A 30 -12.03 -5.70 -6.28
C PRO A 30 -13.19 -5.65 -7.31
N VAL A 31 -13.64 -6.81 -7.81
CA VAL A 31 -14.78 -6.94 -8.73
C VAL A 31 -16.12 -6.87 -8.01
N PHE A 32 -16.19 -7.27 -6.73
CA PHE A 32 -17.44 -7.31 -5.96
C PHE A 32 -18.16 -5.95 -5.90
N PRO A 33 -17.49 -4.83 -5.52
CA PRO A 33 -18.17 -3.55 -5.48
C PRO A 33 -18.63 -3.07 -6.87
N LEU A 34 -17.86 -3.35 -7.93
CA LEU A 34 -18.25 -3.05 -9.30
C LEU A 34 -19.47 -3.87 -9.77
N ALA A 35 -19.56 -5.13 -9.36
CA ALA A 35 -20.69 -6.00 -9.67
C ALA A 35 -21.97 -5.55 -8.94
N VAL A 36 -21.86 -5.07 -7.70
CA VAL A 36 -22.99 -4.49 -6.95
C VAL A 36 -23.50 -3.23 -7.64
N GLU A 37 -22.59 -2.36 -8.08
CA GLU A 37 -22.95 -1.12 -8.79
C GLU A 37 -23.69 -1.41 -10.10
N GLU A 38 -23.19 -2.35 -10.90
CA GLU A 38 -23.84 -2.76 -12.15
C GLU A 38 -25.18 -3.47 -11.90
N ALA A 39 -25.29 -4.29 -10.85
CA ALA A 39 -26.54 -4.92 -10.46
C ALA A 39 -27.61 -3.88 -10.06
N ARG A 40 -27.22 -2.86 -9.29
CA ARG A 40 -28.10 -1.73 -8.94
C ARG A 40 -28.52 -0.95 -10.18
N ARG A 41 -27.60 -0.71 -11.12
CA ARG A 41 -27.88 -0.04 -12.40
C ARG A 41 -28.95 -0.78 -13.21
N ARG A 42 -28.97 -2.11 -13.10
CA ARG A 42 -29.94 -3.00 -13.76
C ARG A 42 -31.18 -3.30 -12.93
N ASN A 43 -31.37 -2.64 -11.78
CA ASN A 43 -32.46 -2.90 -10.84
C ASN A 43 -32.58 -4.38 -10.39
N LEU A 44 -31.44 -5.08 -10.27
CA LEU A 44 -31.40 -6.43 -9.71
C LEU A 44 -31.52 -6.38 -8.18
N ASP A 45 -32.14 -7.39 -7.60
CA ASP A 45 -32.28 -7.47 -6.13
C ASP A 45 -30.94 -7.77 -5.47
N VAL A 46 -30.47 -6.78 -4.70
CA VAL A 46 -29.21 -6.81 -3.93
C VAL A 46 -29.46 -6.63 -2.43
N SER A 47 -30.72 -6.63 -2.00
CA SER A 47 -31.15 -6.25 -0.65
C SER A 47 -30.66 -7.22 0.43
N GLY A 48 -30.41 -8.48 0.05
CA GLY A 48 -29.89 -9.52 0.94
C GLY A 48 -28.36 -9.58 1.06
N LEU A 49 -27.63 -8.65 0.42
CA LEU A 49 -26.17 -8.64 0.47
C LEU A 49 -25.65 -7.80 1.64
N ASP A 50 -24.62 -8.33 2.32
CA ASP A 50 -23.87 -7.58 3.33
C ASP A 50 -22.92 -6.59 2.64
N LEU A 51 -23.41 -5.37 2.43
CA LEU A 51 -22.67 -4.29 1.78
C LEU A 51 -21.74 -3.52 2.75
N SER A 52 -21.69 -3.91 4.03
CA SER A 52 -20.88 -3.21 5.04
C SER A 52 -19.38 -3.26 4.76
N ALA A 53 -18.92 -4.25 4.00
CA ALA A 53 -17.53 -4.40 3.57
C ALA A 53 -17.23 -3.80 2.19
N MET A 54 -18.19 -3.10 1.57
CA MET A 54 -18.01 -2.50 0.24
C MET A 54 -17.12 -1.26 0.33
N VAL A 55 -15.89 -1.36 -0.17
CA VAL A 55 -15.01 -0.19 -0.35
C VAL A 55 -15.38 0.50 -1.67
N PRO A 56 -15.68 1.81 -1.68
CA PRO A 56 -16.01 2.55 -2.90
C PRO A 56 -14.91 2.44 -3.95
N VAL A 57 -15.29 2.13 -5.19
CA VAL A 57 -14.33 1.86 -6.28
C VAL A 57 -13.74 3.14 -6.87
N ASP A 58 -14.38 4.28 -6.65
CA ASP A 58 -14.04 5.55 -7.29
C ASP A 58 -13.77 6.69 -6.29
N GLU A 59 -13.37 6.37 -5.05
CA GLU A 59 -12.83 7.40 -4.16
C GLU A 59 -11.50 7.95 -4.71
N PRO A 60 -11.36 9.28 -4.88
CA PRO A 60 -10.13 9.87 -5.36
C PRO A 60 -8.99 9.52 -4.40
N ARG A 61 -7.81 9.18 -4.95
CA ARG A 61 -6.61 8.98 -4.13
C ARG A 61 -6.32 10.27 -3.37
N THR A 62 -6.58 10.26 -2.07
CA THR A 62 -6.22 11.36 -1.18
C THR A 62 -4.71 11.34 -1.00
N THR A 63 -4.06 12.50 -1.15
CA THR A 63 -2.61 12.65 -0.96
C THR A 63 -2.26 13.40 0.31
N ASP A 64 -3.27 13.80 1.08
CA ASP A 64 -3.11 14.60 2.29
C ASP A 64 -2.23 13.87 3.31
N GLY A 65 -1.18 14.56 3.76
CA GLY A 65 -0.24 14.05 4.76
C GLY A 65 0.93 13.23 4.23
N LEU A 66 1.04 13.01 2.90
CA LEU A 66 2.21 12.34 2.28
C LEU A 66 3.47 13.22 2.25
N GLU A 67 3.35 14.52 2.48
CA GLU A 67 4.47 15.48 2.51
C GLU A 67 5.37 15.36 3.75
N LYS A 68 5.06 14.42 4.66
CA LYS A 68 5.88 14.16 5.84
C LYS A 68 7.21 13.52 5.45
N TRP A 69 8.23 13.85 6.23
CA TRP A 69 9.55 13.24 6.09
C TRP A 69 9.53 11.73 6.31
N ASN A 70 10.16 10.97 5.43
CA ASN A 70 10.35 9.53 5.56
C ASN A 70 11.77 9.22 6.05
N TRP A 71 11.89 9.02 7.37
CA TRP A 71 13.15 8.69 8.01
C TRP A 71 13.73 7.35 7.57
N ALA A 72 12.88 6.37 7.24
CA ALA A 72 13.33 5.07 6.76
C ALA A 72 13.96 5.19 5.35
N ALA A 73 13.36 6.00 4.47
CA ALA A 73 13.88 6.28 3.15
C ALA A 73 15.22 7.03 3.18
N LEU A 74 15.45 7.86 4.21
CA LEU A 74 16.72 8.57 4.42
C LEU A 74 17.83 7.63 4.91
N PHE A 75 17.61 6.93 6.04
CA PHE A 75 18.68 6.16 6.70
C PHE A 75 18.91 4.77 6.10
N LEU A 76 17.91 4.22 5.42
CA LEU A 76 17.94 2.88 4.85
C LEU A 76 17.69 2.92 3.34
N ALA A 77 18.09 4.00 2.64
CA ALA A 77 17.74 4.25 1.24
C ALA A 77 17.90 3.03 0.30
N PRO A 78 19.03 2.29 0.26
CA PRO A 78 19.16 1.13 -0.63
C PRO A 78 18.19 -0.02 -0.28
N LEU A 79 17.95 -0.26 1.01
CA LEU A 79 17.03 -1.30 1.47
C LEU A 79 15.58 -0.87 1.26
N TRP A 80 15.29 0.39 1.51
CA TRP A 80 13.97 0.98 1.38
C TRP A 80 13.52 0.98 -0.09
N THR A 81 14.40 1.31 -1.04
CA THR A 81 14.08 1.23 -2.47
C THR A 81 13.79 -0.20 -2.94
N LEU A 82 14.44 -1.21 -2.33
CA LEU A 82 14.16 -2.61 -2.60
C LEU A 82 12.79 -3.05 -2.04
N VAL A 83 12.48 -2.70 -0.80
CA VAL A 83 11.23 -3.07 -0.12
C VAL A 83 10.02 -2.53 -0.87
N TYR A 84 10.07 -1.25 -1.28
CA TYR A 84 8.98 -0.61 -2.02
C TYR A 84 9.05 -0.84 -3.54
N ARG A 85 9.97 -1.69 -4.00
CA ARG A 85 10.17 -2.05 -5.41
C ARG A 85 10.20 -0.81 -6.32
N LEU A 86 10.92 0.21 -5.87
CA LEU A 86 11.19 1.38 -6.70
C LEU A 86 12.07 0.98 -7.88
N ASP A 87 12.08 1.81 -8.90
CA ASP A 87 12.82 1.51 -10.12
C ASP A 87 14.28 1.21 -9.79
N ARG A 88 14.86 0.21 -10.46
CA ARG A 88 16.23 -0.27 -10.21
C ARG A 88 17.28 0.86 -10.25
N LYS A 89 16.98 1.93 -11.00
CA LYS A 89 17.77 3.16 -11.07
C LYS A 89 17.95 3.82 -9.70
N TRP A 90 16.89 3.92 -8.90
CA TRP A 90 16.95 4.49 -7.55
C TRP A 90 17.87 3.68 -6.64
N THR A 91 17.75 2.36 -6.66
CA THR A 91 18.61 1.47 -5.87
C THR A 91 20.07 1.64 -6.26
N ILE A 92 20.40 1.64 -7.56
CA ILE A 92 21.79 1.81 -8.04
C ILE A 92 22.35 3.18 -7.63
N LEU A 93 21.56 4.25 -7.73
CA LEU A 93 21.97 5.59 -7.33
C LEU A 93 22.32 5.69 -5.83
N CYS A 94 21.67 4.90 -4.97
CA CYS A 94 21.98 4.86 -3.54
C CYS A 94 23.35 4.21 -3.23
N TRP A 95 23.91 3.43 -4.16
CA TRP A 95 25.26 2.82 -4.00
C TRP A 95 26.40 3.70 -4.51
N LEU A 96 26.08 4.77 -5.26
CA LEU A 96 27.07 5.74 -5.75
C LEU A 96 27.32 6.82 -4.69
N VAL A 97 28.38 6.66 -3.88
CA VAL A 97 28.70 7.53 -2.72
C VAL A 97 28.50 9.04 -2.95
N PRO A 98 29.01 9.70 -4.01
CA PRO A 98 28.82 11.14 -4.17
C PRO A 98 27.39 11.54 -4.55
N VAL A 99 26.64 10.66 -5.21
CA VAL A 99 25.24 10.89 -5.63
C VAL A 99 24.26 10.51 -4.52
N ASN A 100 24.67 9.59 -3.64
CA ASN A 100 23.89 9.04 -2.56
C ASN A 100 23.34 10.14 -1.64
N ILE A 101 24.14 11.17 -1.32
CA ILE A 101 23.72 12.21 -0.38
C ILE A 101 22.49 12.99 -0.87
N PHE A 102 22.46 13.41 -2.14
CA PHE A 102 21.30 14.12 -2.70
C PHE A 102 20.10 13.19 -2.86
N VAL A 103 20.36 11.93 -3.22
CA VAL A 103 19.33 10.90 -3.41
C VAL A 103 18.64 10.56 -2.09
N VAL A 104 19.39 10.38 -1.00
CA VAL A 104 18.80 10.06 0.31
C VAL A 104 17.94 11.21 0.84
N PHE A 105 18.34 12.48 0.62
CA PHE A 105 17.50 13.62 1.00
C PHE A 105 16.24 13.71 0.13
N TYR A 106 16.35 13.46 -1.18
CA TYR A 106 15.19 13.40 -2.07
C TYR A 106 14.21 12.28 -1.67
N LEU A 107 14.74 11.10 -1.37
CA LEU A 107 13.96 9.96 -0.88
C LEU A 107 13.39 10.23 0.52
N GLY A 108 14.09 10.96 1.38
CA GLY A 108 13.56 11.40 2.67
C GLY A 108 12.35 12.33 2.51
N ALA A 109 12.43 13.31 1.60
CA ALA A 109 11.34 14.24 1.34
C ALA A 109 10.15 13.61 0.60
N ASN A 110 10.42 12.75 -0.39
CA ASN A 110 9.39 12.21 -1.29
C ASN A 110 9.04 10.74 -1.03
N GLY A 111 9.68 10.09 -0.06
CA GLY A 111 9.60 8.64 0.15
C GLY A 111 8.17 8.16 0.41
N ASN A 112 7.41 8.88 1.24
CA ASN A 112 6.02 8.54 1.51
C ASN A 112 5.17 8.58 0.23
N ARG A 113 5.36 9.60 -0.62
CA ARG A 113 4.66 9.71 -1.91
C ARG A 113 5.04 8.58 -2.86
N LEU A 114 6.33 8.32 -3.03
CA LEU A 114 6.84 7.27 -3.92
C LEU A 114 6.38 5.86 -3.48
N ALA A 115 6.38 5.60 -2.18
CA ALA A 115 5.89 4.34 -1.63
C ALA A 115 4.36 4.22 -1.77
N PHE A 116 3.62 5.32 -1.57
CA PHE A 116 2.18 5.34 -1.75
C PHE A 116 1.76 5.06 -3.21
N GLU A 117 2.43 5.69 -4.18
CA GLU A 117 2.18 5.49 -5.62
C GLU A 117 2.31 4.02 -6.04
N LYS A 118 3.29 3.31 -5.45
CA LYS A 118 3.53 1.87 -5.68
C LYS A 118 2.66 0.95 -4.82
N SER A 119 1.96 1.49 -3.83
CA SER A 119 1.09 0.71 -2.94
C SER A 119 -0.30 0.51 -3.54
N ASP A 120 -0.95 -0.59 -3.15
CA ASP A 120 -2.37 -0.83 -3.45
C ASP A 120 -3.32 -0.03 -2.53
N ILE A 121 -2.79 0.73 -1.58
CA ILE A 121 -3.57 1.53 -0.64
C ILE A 121 -4.07 2.79 -1.37
N ARG A 122 -5.37 3.08 -1.23
CA ARG A 122 -6.03 4.20 -1.93
C ARG A 122 -6.13 5.47 -1.08
N ASN A 123 -6.13 5.33 0.24
CA ASN A 123 -6.22 6.44 1.20
C ASN A 123 -4.84 6.72 1.82
N ALA A 124 -4.32 7.94 1.66
CA ALA A 124 -3.06 8.33 2.28
C ALA A 124 -3.08 8.20 3.81
N ALA A 125 -4.22 8.46 4.46
CA ALA A 125 -4.32 8.33 5.92
C ALA A 125 -4.09 6.90 6.39
N ASP A 126 -4.66 5.92 5.69
CA ASP A 126 -4.49 4.51 6.03
C ASP A 126 -3.09 4.01 5.67
N PHE A 127 -2.52 4.51 4.57
CA PHE A 127 -1.12 4.25 4.24
C PHE A 127 -0.18 4.78 5.36
N MET A 128 -0.43 5.98 5.86
CA MET A 128 0.38 6.58 6.92
C MET A 128 0.29 5.80 8.24
N LYS A 129 -0.87 5.23 8.59
CA LYS A 129 -0.98 4.31 9.74
C LYS A 129 -0.09 3.08 9.58
N VAL A 130 -0.03 2.51 8.37
CA VAL A 130 0.87 1.39 8.08
C VAL A 130 2.33 1.82 8.24
N GLN A 131 2.72 2.98 7.69
CA GLN A 131 4.08 3.52 7.88
C GLN A 131 4.45 3.70 9.36
N GLU A 132 3.53 4.20 10.18
CA GLU A 132 3.74 4.37 11.61
C GLU A 132 4.00 3.04 12.33
N ILE A 133 3.24 1.99 11.97
CA ILE A 133 3.44 0.64 12.49
C ILE A 133 4.83 0.10 12.09
N TRP A 134 5.24 0.29 10.83
CA TRP A 134 6.58 -0.11 10.36
C TRP A 134 7.69 0.60 11.13
N VAL A 135 7.58 1.91 11.34
CA VAL A 135 8.55 2.69 12.13
C VAL A 135 8.62 2.16 13.56
N ARG A 136 7.47 1.87 14.19
CA ARG A 136 7.42 1.29 15.53
C ARG A 136 8.13 -0.07 15.60
N TYR A 137 7.89 -0.96 14.65
CA TYR A 137 8.59 -2.25 14.60
C TYR A 137 10.09 -2.11 14.39
N LEU A 138 10.51 -1.16 13.55
CA LEU A 138 11.92 -0.86 13.35
C LEU A 138 12.59 -0.42 14.66
N ILE A 139 11.98 0.51 15.40
CA ILE A 139 12.49 1.00 16.68
C ILE A 139 12.60 -0.15 17.69
N VAL A 140 11.55 -0.97 17.82
CA VAL A 140 11.58 -2.13 18.73
C VAL A 140 12.67 -3.12 18.34
N GLY A 141 12.83 -3.41 17.04
CA GLY A 141 13.86 -4.30 16.53
C GLY A 141 15.28 -3.81 16.83
N ILE A 142 15.55 -2.52 16.62
CA ILE A 142 16.85 -1.90 16.94
C ILE A 142 17.13 -1.99 18.45
N SER A 143 16.13 -1.66 19.29
CA SER A 143 16.28 -1.73 20.75
C SER A 143 16.60 -3.15 21.24
N ILE A 144 15.95 -4.17 20.69
CA ILE A 144 16.24 -5.57 21.01
C ILE A 144 17.65 -5.95 20.55
N GLY A 145 18.04 -5.56 19.34
CA GLY A 145 19.39 -5.84 18.81
C GLY A 145 20.50 -5.23 19.68
N LEU A 146 20.33 -3.98 20.10
CA LEU A 146 21.28 -3.30 21.00
C LEU A 146 21.35 -3.99 22.37
N LEU A 147 20.20 -4.40 22.93
CA LEU A 147 20.16 -5.12 24.21
C LEU A 147 20.93 -6.45 24.13
N MET A 148 20.76 -7.19 23.04
CA MET A 148 21.48 -8.45 22.80
C MET A 148 22.99 -8.24 22.70
N GLU A 149 23.43 -7.17 22.05
CA GLU A 149 24.85 -6.82 21.92
C GLU A 149 25.46 -6.40 23.27
N VAL A 150 24.71 -5.67 24.09
CA VAL A 150 25.15 -5.33 25.46
C VAL A 150 25.32 -6.60 26.29
N ILE A 151 24.34 -7.51 26.25
CA ILE A 151 24.41 -8.79 26.97
C ILE A 151 25.58 -9.66 26.48
N SER A 152 25.82 -9.72 25.17
CA SER A 152 26.93 -10.50 24.60
C SER A 152 28.28 -9.95 25.05
N HIS A 153 28.43 -8.62 25.10
CA HIS A 153 29.65 -7.96 25.56
C HIS A 153 29.94 -8.24 27.05
N PHE A 154 28.93 -8.16 27.92
CA PHE A 154 29.09 -8.48 29.34
C PHE A 154 29.36 -9.96 29.62
N ARG A 155 28.95 -10.89 28.74
CA ARG A 155 29.27 -12.32 28.85
C ARG A 155 30.68 -12.67 28.38
N ALA A 156 31.33 -11.79 27.62
CA ALA A 156 32.66 -12.00 27.07
C ALA A 156 33.78 -11.46 27.97
N LEU A 157 33.43 -10.72 29.03
CA LEU A 157 34.30 -10.21 30.08
C LEU A 157 34.31 -11.14 31.30
#